data_AF-A0A3Q0RK86-F1
#
_entry.id   AF-A0A3Q0RK86-F1
#
_cell.length_a   1.000
_cell.length_b   1.000
_cell.length_c   1.000
_cell.angle_alpha   90.00
_cell.angle_beta   90.00
_cell.angle_gamma   90.00
#
_symmetry.space_group_name_H-M   'P 1'
#
loop_
_entity.id
_entity.type
_entity.pdbx_description
1 polymer ?
#
loop_
_entity_poly.entity_id
_entity_poly.type
_entity_poly.pdbx_seq_one_letter_code
_entity_poly.pdbx_strand_id
1 'polypeptide(L)'
;ERDGAEQQQQRPKAAQTGPAIRQVNQVEVVTFQDPTKKRNTQSAPSPNKIPALQITEREQSDQLGELSLEKARLEVHRFGITGYRKEQQRVFEQDRAVMLGGRPPKKEYVNYKVLQEQIKKQKEKVKEEHKVHPSKTTLPSGPGAAPSGQLGRFKNGMLILNSKEIQKIKGSK
;
A
#
# COMPACT_ATOMS: atom_id res chain seq x y z
N GLU A 1 -50.55 16.55 -61.06
CA GLU A 1 -50.28 17.83 -60.39
C GLU A 1 -51.35 18.08 -59.35
N ARG A 2 -50.95 18.38 -58.11
CA ARG A 2 -51.85 18.86 -57.05
C ARG A 2 -51.15 20.03 -56.37
N ASP A 3 -51.94 21.07 -56.14
CA ASP A 3 -51.55 22.45 -55.88
C ASP A 3 -50.80 22.66 -54.57
N GLY A 4 -49.89 23.64 -54.61
CA GLY A 4 -49.28 24.25 -53.44
C GLY A 4 -50.17 25.33 -52.84
N ALA A 5 -50.07 25.50 -51.52
CA ALA A 5 -50.54 26.67 -50.81
C ALA A 5 -49.59 26.97 -49.64
N GLU A 6 -48.81 28.04 -49.78
CA GLU A 6 -48.13 28.72 -48.69
C GLU A 6 -49.14 29.58 -47.92
N GLN A 7 -48.99 29.64 -46.59
CA GLN A 7 -49.48 30.78 -45.80
C GLN A 7 -48.56 31.01 -44.59
N GLN A 8 -48.10 32.25 -44.48
CA GLN A 8 -47.18 32.76 -43.46
C GLN A 8 -47.91 33.19 -42.18
N GLN A 9 -47.19 33.06 -41.07
CA GLN A 9 -47.12 33.94 -39.89
C GLN A 9 -48.40 34.24 -39.08
N GLN A 10 -48.29 34.00 -37.77
CA GLN A 10 -48.25 35.05 -36.74
C GLN A 10 -47.92 34.48 -35.34
N ARG A 11 -47.02 35.16 -34.61
CA ARG A 11 -46.89 35.05 -33.14
C ARG A 11 -47.83 36.07 -32.48
N PRO A 12 -48.20 35.84 -31.21
CA PRO A 12 -47.98 36.89 -30.22
C PRO A 12 -47.34 36.39 -28.90
N LYS A 13 -47.11 37.36 -28.02
CA LYS A 13 -46.14 37.45 -26.90
C LYS A 13 -46.70 37.05 -25.51
N ALA A 14 -45.73 36.74 -24.64
CA ALA A 14 -45.54 37.15 -23.23
C ALA A 14 -46.21 36.41 -22.04
N ALA A 15 -45.35 36.23 -21.02
CA ALA A 15 -45.56 36.00 -19.58
C ALA A 15 -46.18 34.64 -19.19
N GLN A 16 -45.62 33.87 -18.25
CA GLN A 16 -45.27 34.27 -16.89
C GLN A 16 -44.15 33.39 -16.30
N THR A 17 -43.23 34.05 -15.60
CA THR A 17 -42.29 33.47 -14.64
C THR A 17 -43.07 33.00 -13.42
N GLY A 18 -43.00 31.71 -13.09
CA GLY A 18 -43.46 31.17 -11.80
C GLY A 18 -42.29 30.52 -11.06
N PRO A 19 -42.21 30.61 -9.72
CA PRO A 19 -41.16 29.92 -8.99
C PRO A 19 -41.48 28.41 -9.02
N ALA A 20 -40.59 27.62 -9.62
CA ALA A 20 -40.65 26.17 -9.48
C ALA A 20 -40.31 25.81 -8.03
N ILE A 21 -41.34 25.68 -7.19
CA ILE A 21 -41.24 25.21 -5.81
C ILE A 21 -40.75 23.76 -5.87
N ARG A 22 -39.47 23.55 -5.55
CA ARG A 22 -38.89 22.23 -5.35
C ARG A 22 -39.54 21.62 -4.11
N GLN A 23 -40.43 20.65 -4.28
CA GLN A 23 -40.85 19.80 -3.16
C GLN A 23 -39.63 19.02 -2.68
N VAL A 24 -39.08 19.45 -1.54
CA VAL A 24 -38.07 18.67 -0.81
C VAL A 24 -38.81 17.59 -0.03
N ASN A 25 -38.65 16.33 -0.46
CA ASN A 25 -39.12 15.17 0.30
C ASN A 25 -38.45 15.17 1.69
N GLN A 26 -39.20 15.54 2.72
CA GLN A 26 -38.76 15.39 4.10
C GLN A 26 -39.03 13.95 4.52
N VAL A 27 -37.95 13.17 4.67
CA VAL A 27 -38.00 11.77 5.11
C VAL A 27 -37.80 11.73 6.63
N GLU A 28 -38.77 11.20 7.37
CA GLU A 28 -38.65 11.01 8.81
C GLU A 28 -37.74 9.82 9.11
N VAL A 29 -36.61 10.08 9.77
CA VAL A 29 -35.64 9.05 10.14
C VAL A 29 -35.88 8.65 11.59
N VAL A 30 -36.55 7.52 11.80
CA VAL A 30 -36.71 6.91 13.12
C VAL A 30 -35.48 6.06 13.43
N THR A 31 -34.69 6.46 14.43
CA THR A 31 -33.55 5.66 14.91
C THR A 31 -33.96 4.84 16.13
N PHE A 32 -33.83 3.52 16.06
CA PHE A 32 -34.04 2.64 17.20
C PHE A 32 -32.86 2.73 18.17
N GLN A 33 -33.10 3.11 19.43
CA GLN A 33 -32.10 3.02 20.49
C GLN A 33 -32.27 1.70 21.24
N ASP A 34 -31.23 0.87 21.18
CA ASP A 34 -31.16 -0.40 21.90
C ASP A 34 -31.05 -0.14 23.41
N PRO A 35 -31.99 -0.63 24.24
CA PRO A 35 -32.01 -0.40 25.68
C PRO A 35 -30.83 -1.05 26.43
N THR A 36 -30.11 -2.00 25.80
CA THR A 36 -28.97 -2.68 26.43
C THR A 36 -27.64 -1.91 26.26
N LYS A 37 -27.58 -0.89 25.41
CA LYS A 37 -26.37 -0.08 25.19
C LYS A 37 -26.40 1.22 25.99
N LYS A 38 -25.37 1.43 26.83
CA LYS A 38 -25.20 2.67 27.58
C LYS A 38 -24.85 3.82 26.63
N ARG A 39 -25.56 4.95 26.77
CA ARG A 39 -25.39 6.18 25.98
C ARG A 39 -23.97 6.69 26.15
N ASN A 40 -23.20 6.76 25.05
CA ASN A 40 -21.95 7.49 25.07
C ASN A 40 -22.27 8.99 24.98
N THR A 41 -21.89 9.72 26.02
CA THR A 41 -22.14 11.16 26.16
C THR A 41 -21.34 11.91 25.10
N GLN A 42 -22.06 12.72 24.30
CA GLN A 42 -21.61 13.75 23.36
C GLN A 42 -21.22 13.31 21.94
N SER A 43 -22.18 13.42 21.01
CA SER A 43 -22.06 14.40 19.91
C SER A 43 -23.46 14.82 19.48
N ALA A 44 -23.72 16.12 19.51
CA ALA A 44 -24.91 16.69 18.89
C ALA A 44 -24.79 16.51 17.35
N PRO A 45 -25.86 16.14 16.64
CA PRO A 45 -25.79 15.94 15.20
C PRO A 45 -25.81 17.30 14.48
N SER A 46 -24.67 17.70 13.94
CA SER A 46 -24.63 18.70 12.87
C SER A 46 -25.35 18.16 11.63
N PRO A 47 -26.26 18.91 10.99
CA PRO A 47 -26.94 18.44 9.79
C PRO A 47 -26.03 18.66 8.59
N ASN A 48 -25.27 17.64 8.20
CA ASN A 48 -24.73 17.51 6.85
C ASN A 48 -24.48 16.03 6.58
N LYS A 49 -25.52 15.35 6.05
CA LYS A 49 -25.35 14.07 5.38
C LYS A 49 -24.67 14.35 4.04
N ILE A 50 -23.44 13.89 3.86
CA ILE A 50 -22.99 13.50 2.52
C ILE A 50 -23.29 12.00 2.41
N PRO A 51 -24.10 11.55 1.44
CA PRO A 51 -24.35 10.13 1.23
C PRO A 51 -23.06 9.44 0.79
N ALA A 52 -22.78 8.28 1.40
CA ALA A 52 -21.93 7.28 0.81
C ALA A 52 -22.46 6.88 -0.58
N LEU A 53 -21.53 6.58 -1.48
CA LEU A 53 -21.65 6.32 -2.93
C LEU A 53 -21.56 7.55 -3.83
N GLN A 54 -20.33 8.05 -3.95
CA GLN A 54 -19.77 8.39 -5.26
C GLN A 54 -18.45 7.64 -5.38
N ILE A 55 -18.40 6.66 -6.28
CA ILE A 55 -17.16 6.30 -6.96
C ILE A 55 -16.84 7.57 -7.76
N THR A 56 -16.20 8.54 -7.12
CA THR A 56 -15.66 9.68 -7.83
C THR A 56 -14.59 9.09 -8.72
N GLU A 57 -14.87 9.09 -10.01
CA GLU A 57 -13.89 9.13 -11.08
C GLU A 57 -12.66 9.85 -10.52
N ARG A 58 -11.56 9.11 -10.41
CA ARG A 58 -10.31 9.69 -9.94
C ARG A 58 -9.97 10.79 -10.94
N GLU A 59 -10.27 12.02 -10.54
CA GLU A 59 -9.82 13.26 -11.13
C GLU A 59 -8.40 13.08 -11.67
N GLN A 60 -8.32 12.78 -12.96
CA GLN A 60 -7.09 12.86 -13.73
C GLN A 60 -6.97 14.34 -14.09
N SER A 61 -6.18 15.13 -13.34
CA SER A 61 -5.59 16.34 -13.94
C SER A 61 -4.47 17.02 -13.14
N ASP A 62 -4.42 16.98 -11.80
CA ASP A 62 -3.59 18.00 -11.10
C ASP A 62 -2.25 17.54 -10.47
N GLN A 63 -1.63 16.45 -10.92
CA GLN A 63 -0.24 16.14 -10.56
C GLN A 63 0.59 15.62 -11.74
N LEU A 64 0.60 16.35 -12.86
CA LEU A 64 1.66 16.24 -13.88
C LEU A 64 3.03 16.79 -13.39
N GLY A 65 3.21 17.07 -12.08
CA GLY A 65 4.22 18.00 -11.59
C GLY A 65 5.48 17.45 -10.93
N GLU A 66 5.60 16.15 -10.63
CA GLU A 66 6.87 15.63 -10.08
C GLU A 66 6.99 14.11 -10.25
N LEU A 67 7.74 13.70 -11.28
CA LEU A 67 8.06 12.30 -11.55
C LEU A 67 9.11 11.84 -10.53
N SER A 68 8.70 11.65 -9.27
CA SER A 68 9.56 10.98 -8.31
C SER A 68 9.90 9.60 -8.85
N LEU A 69 11.19 9.23 -8.83
CA LEU A 69 11.66 7.93 -9.31
C LEU A 69 10.87 6.77 -8.70
N GLU A 70 10.39 6.94 -7.47
CA GLU A 70 9.56 5.94 -6.79
C GLU A 70 8.16 5.81 -7.41
N LYS A 71 7.50 6.92 -7.77
CA LYS A 71 6.21 6.88 -8.50
C LYS A 71 6.38 6.20 -9.85
N ALA A 72 7.42 6.59 -10.61
CA ALA A 72 7.73 6.00 -11.91
C ALA A 72 8.01 4.49 -11.78
N ARG A 73 8.79 4.07 -10.78
CA ARG A 73 9.05 2.66 -10.48
C ARG A 73 7.76 1.88 -10.23
N LEU A 74 6.85 2.42 -9.43
CA LEU A 74 5.57 1.77 -9.10
C LEU A 74 4.63 1.70 -10.32
N GLU A 75 4.63 2.71 -11.17
CA GLU A 75 3.86 2.72 -12.41
C GLU A 75 4.39 1.71 -13.43
N VAL A 76 5.70 1.68 -13.65
CA VAL A 76 6.37 0.69 -14.50
C VAL A 76 6.08 -0.72 -13.98
N HIS A 77 6.17 -0.94 -12.66
CA HIS A 77 5.85 -2.23 -12.06
C HIS A 77 4.38 -2.61 -12.29
N ARG A 78 3.43 -1.69 -12.07
CA ARG A 78 2.00 -1.92 -12.37
C ARG A 78 1.80 -2.27 -13.84
N PHE A 79 2.38 -1.49 -14.75
CA PHE A 79 2.24 -1.66 -16.19
C PHE A 79 2.83 -3.00 -16.66
N GLY A 80 4.03 -3.35 -16.19
CA GLY A 80 4.67 -4.63 -16.50
C GLY A 80 3.82 -5.83 -16.09
N ILE A 81 3.09 -5.74 -14.97
CA ILE A 81 2.21 -6.82 -14.49
C ILE A 81 1.00 -7.03 -15.42
N THR A 82 0.44 -5.96 -15.98
CA THR A 82 -0.78 -6.05 -16.81
C THR A 82 -0.58 -6.85 -18.11
N GLY A 83 0.66 -7.05 -18.55
CA GLY A 83 0.98 -7.83 -19.75
C GLY A 83 1.03 -9.36 -19.54
N TYR A 84 0.96 -9.87 -18.31
CA TYR A 84 1.06 -11.31 -18.04
C TYR A 84 -0.29 -12.05 -18.18
N ARG A 85 -0.22 -13.37 -18.41
CA ARG A 85 -1.40 -14.25 -18.33
C ARG A 85 -1.97 -14.27 -16.90
N LYS A 86 -3.27 -14.52 -16.77
CA LYS A 86 -4.01 -14.35 -15.51
C LYS A 86 -3.44 -15.10 -14.29
N GLU A 87 -2.89 -16.29 -14.48
CA GLU A 87 -2.28 -17.08 -13.41
C GLU A 87 -1.07 -16.36 -12.81
N GLN A 88 -0.15 -15.92 -13.67
CA GLN A 88 1.06 -15.19 -13.29
C GLN A 88 0.72 -13.77 -12.81
N GLN A 89 -0.24 -13.12 -13.47
CA GLN A 89 -0.71 -11.78 -13.13
C GLN A 89 -1.15 -11.71 -11.66
N ARG A 90 -1.91 -12.70 -11.17
CA ARG A 90 -2.36 -12.75 -9.76
C ARG A 90 -1.21 -12.82 -8.76
N VAL A 91 -0.19 -13.63 -9.05
CA VAL A 91 0.99 -13.76 -8.20
C VAL A 91 1.74 -12.43 -8.13
N PHE A 92 1.97 -11.79 -9.27
CA PHE A 92 2.66 -10.49 -9.28
C PHE A 92 1.82 -9.35 -8.70
N GLU A 93 0.50 -9.38 -8.86
CA GLU A 93 -0.42 -8.43 -8.21
C GLU A 93 -0.38 -8.58 -6.69
N GLN A 94 -0.29 -9.81 -6.19
CA GLN A 94 -0.11 -10.10 -4.78
C GLN A 94 1.24 -9.60 -4.27
N ASP A 95 2.33 -9.85 -4.99
CA ASP A 95 3.66 -9.35 -4.64
C ASP A 95 3.71 -7.81 -4.65
N ARG A 96 3.05 -7.17 -5.63
CA ARG A 96 2.87 -5.72 -5.68
C ARG A 96 2.10 -5.23 -4.46
N ALA A 97 1.01 -5.91 -4.09
CA ALA A 97 0.25 -5.55 -2.91
C ALA A 97 1.12 -5.62 -1.65
N VAL A 98 1.96 -6.64 -1.52
CA VAL A 98 2.94 -6.77 -0.42
C VAL A 98 3.97 -5.65 -0.45
N MET A 99 4.54 -5.32 -1.62
CA MET A 99 5.50 -4.22 -1.78
C MET A 99 4.90 -2.86 -1.39
N LEU A 100 3.61 -2.65 -1.69
CA LEU A 100 2.85 -1.47 -1.29
C LEU A 100 2.41 -1.48 0.19
N GLY A 101 2.85 -2.45 0.98
CA GLY A 101 2.56 -2.56 2.42
C GLY A 101 1.35 -3.42 2.78
N GLY A 102 0.75 -4.11 1.79
CA GLY A 102 -0.28 -5.11 2.01
C GLY A 102 0.24 -6.30 2.83
N ARG A 103 -0.66 -6.95 3.56
CA ARG A 103 -0.30 -8.10 4.39
C ARG A 103 0.11 -9.29 3.53
N PRO A 104 1.29 -9.90 3.74
CA PRO A 104 1.69 -11.12 3.04
C PRO A 104 0.71 -12.28 3.26
N PRO A 105 0.57 -13.19 2.27
CA PRO A 105 -0.22 -14.40 2.45
C PRO A 105 0.30 -15.24 3.61
N LYS A 106 -0.61 -15.93 4.30
CA LYS A 106 -0.26 -16.90 5.31
C LYS A 106 0.45 -18.08 4.63
N LYS A 107 1.49 -18.60 5.28
CA LYS A 107 2.17 -19.82 4.82
C LYS A 107 1.29 -21.04 5.06
N GLU A 108 1.35 -21.99 4.13
CA GLU A 108 0.69 -23.28 4.29
C GLU A 108 1.22 -24.03 5.51
N TYR A 109 0.34 -24.81 6.15
CA TYR A 109 0.74 -25.65 7.27
C TYR A 109 1.66 -26.77 6.78
N VAL A 110 2.78 -26.95 7.48
CA VAL A 110 3.75 -28.01 7.22
C VAL A 110 4.20 -28.61 8.55
N ASN A 111 4.37 -29.94 8.57
CA ASN A 111 4.91 -30.61 9.74
C ASN A 111 6.32 -30.09 10.06
N TYR A 112 6.60 -29.88 11.35
CA TYR A 112 7.86 -29.30 11.80
C TYR A 112 9.11 -30.04 11.31
N LYS A 113 9.08 -31.39 11.29
CA LYS A 113 10.23 -32.18 10.81
C LYS A 113 10.52 -31.93 9.33
N VAL A 114 9.47 -31.85 8.52
CA VAL A 114 9.56 -31.56 7.08
C VAL A 114 10.07 -30.14 6.85
N LEU A 115 9.57 -29.16 7.61
CA LEU A 115 10.03 -27.77 7.52
C LEU A 115 11.52 -27.65 7.86
N GLN A 116 11.99 -28.36 8.89
CA GLN A 116 13.42 -28.37 9.25
C GLN A 116 14.29 -28.92 8.13
N GLU A 117 13.89 -30.01 7.48
CA GLU A 117 14.61 -30.56 6.33
C GLU A 117 14.62 -29.61 5.14
N GLN A 118 13.49 -28.96 4.85
CA GLN A 118 13.41 -27.94 3.80
C GLN A 118 14.38 -26.77 4.07
N ILE A 119 14.42 -26.27 5.31
CA ILE A 119 15.33 -25.19 5.70
C ILE A 119 16.80 -25.63 5.53
N LYS A 120 17.16 -26.85 5.93
CA LYS A 120 18.52 -27.39 5.75
C LYS A 120 18.89 -27.45 4.26
N LYS A 121 18.04 -28.05 3.43
CA LYS A 121 18.24 -28.15 1.98
C LYS A 121 18.37 -26.78 1.31
N GLN A 122 17.54 -25.81 1.69
CA GLN A 122 17.63 -24.44 1.15
C GLN A 122 18.94 -23.75 1.55
N LYS A 123 19.39 -23.89 2.80
CA LYS A 123 20.67 -23.34 3.26
C LYS A 123 21.86 -23.93 2.50
N GLU A 124 21.82 -25.22 2.19
CA GLU A 124 22.86 -25.89 1.41
C GLU A 124 22.91 -25.35 -0.03
N LYS A 125 21.76 -25.24 -0.70
CA LYS A 125 21.65 -24.64 -2.05
C LYS A 125 22.18 -23.21 -2.10
N VAL A 126 21.78 -22.37 -1.14
CA VAL A 126 22.27 -20.98 -1.07
C VAL A 126 23.78 -20.94 -0.83
N LYS A 127 24.33 -21.84 -0.01
CA LYS A 127 25.79 -21.91 0.23
C LYS A 127 26.57 -22.33 -1.02
N GLU A 128 25.97 -23.15 -1.87
CA GLU A 128 26.53 -23.52 -3.17
C GLU A 128 26.50 -22.34 -4.15
N GLU A 129 25.37 -21.64 -4.27
CA GLU A 129 25.22 -20.46 -5.13
C GLU A 129 26.09 -19.26 -4.67
N HIS A 130 26.26 -19.05 -3.37
CA HIS A 130 27.12 -17.99 -2.81
C HIS A 130 28.62 -18.20 -3.03
N LYS A 131 29.06 -19.38 -3.47
CA LYS A 131 30.44 -19.57 -3.91
C LYS A 131 30.72 -18.88 -5.25
N VAL A 132 29.68 -18.55 -6.03
CA VAL A 132 29.79 -17.96 -7.37
C VAL A 132 29.64 -16.43 -7.33
N HIS A 133 28.86 -15.88 -6.40
CA HIS A 133 28.78 -14.44 -6.15
C HIS A 133 28.84 -14.17 -4.64
N PRO A 134 29.94 -13.57 -4.11
CA PRO A 134 30.00 -13.19 -2.72
C PRO A 134 29.12 -11.95 -2.49
N SER A 135 27.80 -12.13 -2.45
CA SER A 135 26.94 -11.11 -1.89
C SER A 135 27.26 -11.04 -0.39
N LYS A 136 27.60 -9.85 0.11
CA LYS A 136 27.87 -9.63 1.53
C LYS A 136 26.52 -9.75 2.26
N THR A 137 26.19 -10.95 2.71
CA THR A 137 25.04 -11.20 3.60
C THR A 137 25.29 -10.46 4.91
N THR A 138 24.78 -9.24 5.00
CA THR A 138 24.60 -8.52 6.25
C THR A 138 23.50 -9.24 7.04
N LEU A 139 23.89 -10.25 7.81
CA LEU A 139 23.05 -10.76 8.88
C LEU A 139 22.71 -9.57 9.80
N PRO A 140 21.44 -9.38 10.20
CA PRO A 140 21.13 -8.44 11.27
C PRO A 140 21.79 -8.99 12.52
N SER A 141 22.94 -8.44 12.86
CA SER A 141 23.60 -8.76 14.10
C SER A 141 22.67 -8.38 15.24
N GLY A 142 22.56 -9.26 16.24
CA GLY A 142 21.82 -8.96 17.46
C GLY A 142 22.31 -7.65 18.11
N PRO A 143 21.59 -7.16 19.12
CA PRO A 143 21.91 -5.89 19.77
C PRO A 143 23.31 -5.99 20.39
N GLY A 144 24.33 -5.51 19.67
CA GLY A 144 25.73 -5.70 20.06
C GLY A 144 26.78 -5.65 18.95
N ALA A 145 26.44 -5.67 17.67
CA ALA A 145 27.44 -5.39 16.62
C ALA A 145 27.18 -4.05 15.93
N ALA A 146 27.73 -3.00 16.51
CA ALA A 146 28.13 -1.85 15.72
C ALA A 146 29.34 -2.24 14.86
N PRO A 147 29.47 -1.74 13.62
CA PRO A 147 30.70 -1.82 12.83
C PRO A 147 31.68 -0.77 13.38
N SER A 148 31.98 -0.87 14.66
CA SER A 148 32.96 -0.02 15.31
C SER A 148 34.33 -0.62 15.01
N GLY A 149 35.32 0.22 14.72
CA GLY A 149 36.74 -0.13 14.73
C GLY A 149 37.24 -0.51 16.13
N GLN A 150 36.41 -1.25 16.87
CA GLN A 150 36.59 -1.65 18.25
C GLN A 150 37.66 -2.72 18.30
N LEU A 151 38.78 -2.36 18.92
CA LEU A 151 39.87 -3.26 19.23
C LEU A 151 39.40 -4.19 20.36
N GLY A 152 38.93 -5.39 20.03
CA GLY A 152 38.52 -6.41 21.01
C GLY A 152 37.10 -6.24 21.57
N ARG A 153 36.81 -6.99 22.64
CA ARG A 153 35.49 -7.05 23.29
C ARG A 153 35.59 -6.55 24.73
N PHE A 154 34.64 -5.72 25.14
CA PHE A 154 34.57 -5.25 26.51
C PHE A 154 33.69 -6.20 27.35
N LYS A 155 34.23 -6.74 28.45
CA LYS A 155 33.50 -7.64 29.35
C LYS A 155 33.85 -7.29 30.80
N ASN A 156 32.83 -7.13 31.64
CA ASN A 156 33.00 -6.85 33.08
C ASN A 156 33.92 -5.64 33.36
N GLY A 157 33.84 -4.57 32.56
CA GLY A 157 34.71 -3.40 32.75
C GLY A 157 36.13 -3.52 32.17
N MET A 158 36.48 -4.65 31.53
CA MET A 158 37.82 -4.90 30.99
C MET A 158 37.79 -5.09 29.47
N LEU A 159 38.78 -4.49 28.78
CA LEU A 159 38.99 -4.71 27.35
C LEU A 159 39.76 -6.02 27.11
N ILE A 160 39.10 -6.97 26.45
CA ILE A 160 39.69 -8.26 26.10
C ILE A 160 40.08 -8.22 24.63
N LEU A 161 41.38 -8.34 24.36
CA LEU A 161 41.95 -8.37 23.01
C LEU A 161 42.23 -9.80 22.56
N ASN A 162 42.03 -10.07 21.27
CA ASN A 162 42.45 -11.34 20.67
C ASN A 162 43.95 -11.35 20.37
N SER A 163 44.59 -12.52 20.35
CA SER A 163 46.03 -12.66 20.03
C SER A 163 46.41 -12.02 18.69
N LYS A 164 45.54 -12.12 17.68
CA LYS A 164 45.72 -11.49 16.36
C LYS A 164 45.70 -9.96 16.43
N GLU A 165 44.83 -9.39 17.27
CA GLU A 165 44.75 -7.92 17.45
C GLU A 165 45.98 -7.42 18.20
N ILE A 166 46.43 -8.15 19.21
CA ILE A 166 47.67 -7.86 19.94
C ILE A 166 48.87 -7.88 18.97
N GLN A 167 48.94 -8.87 18.08
CA GLN A 167 49.99 -8.95 17.05
C GLN A 167 49.94 -7.76 16.07
N LYS A 168 48.75 -7.33 15.65
CA LYS A 168 48.59 -6.12 14.81
C LYS A 168 49.15 -4.87 15.48
N ILE A 169 48.83 -4.68 16.77
CA ILE A 169 49.32 -3.54 17.56
C ILE A 169 50.85 -3.61 17.74
N LYS A 170 51.40 -4.82 17.93
CA LYS A 170 52.84 -5.01 18.10
C LYS A 170 53.63 -4.83 16.79
N GLY A 171 53.04 -5.22 15.66
CA GLY A 171 53.66 -5.15 14.33
C GLY A 171 53.55 -3.79 13.64
N SER A 172 52.78 -2.84 14.18
CA SER A 172 52.63 -1.48 13.63
C SER A 172 53.64 -0.48 14.21
N LYS A 173 54.80 -0.96 14.66
CA LYS A 173 55.92 -0.14 15.14
C LYS A 173 56.97 0.05 14.07
#